data_AF-A0A8R1E2T2-F1
#
_entry.id   AF-A0A8R1E2T2-F1
#
_cell.length_a   1.000
_cell.length_b   1.000
_cell.length_c   1.000
_cell.angle_alpha   90.00
_cell.angle_beta   90.00
_cell.angle_gamma   90.00
#
_symmetry.space_group_name_H-M   'P 1'
#
loop_
_entity.id
_entity.type
_entity.pdbx_description
1 polymer ?
#
loop_
_entity_poly.entity_id
_entity_poly.type
_entity_poly.pdbx_seq_one_letter_code
_entity_poly.pdbx_strand_id
1 'polypeptide(L)'
;MGAMNLVLSIIVILLFIRNAQSVVNSAEGSGNSDELIEDSIWNDLDDKVVDALGGLDDELLTEHICNESTITQLQQEIILTTHNELRRSLAFGKQRNKRGLMNSARNMYKLDWDCELAALAANWSSSCPQNFMPQDVLGSNAQLFKRFYFYFDGHDSTVHMRNAMKTWWQQGEDRGNEDEKNRAQCEKEMIYENGKPCCDDKDCFTYPGSKCLIPEGLCQAPKVPKDFGESIQCDNSQVSDATRKWTLDQHNFYR
;
A
#
# COMPACT_ATOMS: atom_id res chain seq x y z
N MET A 1 -30.80 -53.27 -32.96
CA MET A 1 -31.24 -51.99 -32.36
C MET A 1 -30.27 -51.66 -31.22
N GLY A 2 -29.38 -50.69 -31.37
CA GLY A 2 -28.35 -50.43 -30.34
C GLY A 2 -27.57 -49.12 -30.46
N ALA A 3 -27.32 -48.62 -31.69
CA ALA A 3 -26.53 -47.39 -31.88
C ALA A 3 -27.31 -46.08 -31.62
N MET A 4 -28.61 -46.01 -31.91
CA MET A 4 -29.40 -44.77 -31.78
C MET A 4 -29.65 -44.34 -30.33
N ASN A 5 -29.78 -45.28 -29.38
CA ASN A 5 -30.08 -44.96 -27.98
C ASN A 5 -28.86 -44.40 -27.22
N LEU A 6 -27.64 -44.70 -27.66
CA LEU A 6 -26.42 -44.13 -27.05
C LEU A 6 -26.27 -42.64 -27.40
N VAL A 7 -26.51 -42.29 -28.67
CA VAL A 7 -26.39 -40.90 -29.16
C VAL A 7 -27.44 -40.00 -28.50
N LEU A 8 -28.70 -40.47 -28.36
CA LEU A 8 -29.75 -39.74 -27.64
C LEU A 8 -29.40 -39.55 -26.15
N SER A 9 -28.81 -40.55 -25.49
CA SER A 9 -28.37 -40.41 -24.09
C SER A 9 -27.26 -39.37 -23.92
N ILE A 10 -26.26 -39.36 -24.82
CA ILE A 10 -25.14 -38.41 -24.77
C ILE A 10 -25.60 -36.97 -25.04
N ILE A 11 -26.50 -36.76 -26.00
CA ILE A 11 -27.06 -35.43 -26.29
C ILE A 11 -27.89 -34.91 -25.11
N VAL A 12 -28.70 -35.76 -24.47
CA VAL A 12 -29.47 -35.39 -23.27
C VAL A 12 -28.54 -35.03 -22.11
N ILE A 13 -27.47 -35.80 -21.87
CA ILE A 13 -26.47 -35.50 -20.83
C ILE A 13 -25.74 -34.17 -21.12
N LEU A 14 -25.33 -33.90 -22.37
CA LEU A 14 -24.68 -32.64 -22.74
C LEU A 14 -25.61 -31.43 -22.63
N LEU A 15 -26.91 -31.59 -22.87
CA LEU A 15 -27.91 -30.55 -22.64
C LEU A 15 -28.16 -30.30 -21.14
N PHE A 16 -28.17 -31.34 -20.30
CA PHE A 16 -28.21 -31.17 -18.84
C PHE A 16 -26.96 -30.50 -18.28
N ILE A 17 -25.76 -30.82 -18.78
CA ILE A 17 -24.52 -30.15 -18.35
C ILE A 17 -24.53 -28.67 -18.76
N ARG A 18 -24.95 -28.34 -20.00
CA ARG A 18 -25.10 -26.94 -20.45
C ARG A 18 -26.11 -26.13 -19.63
N ASN A 19 -27.15 -26.76 -19.10
CA ASN A 19 -28.16 -26.08 -18.28
C ASN A 19 -27.81 -26.05 -16.78
N ALA A 20 -26.82 -26.83 -16.32
CA ALA A 20 -26.32 -26.80 -14.95
C ALA A 20 -25.35 -25.64 -14.69
N GLN A 21 -24.69 -25.11 -15.73
CA GLN A 21 -23.71 -24.02 -15.63
C GLN A 21 -24.31 -22.61 -15.55
N SER A 22 -25.63 -22.44 -15.46
CA SER A 22 -26.27 -21.12 -15.24
C SER A 22 -27.20 -21.02 -14.03
N VAL A 23 -27.25 -22.05 -13.16
CA VAL A 23 -28.16 -22.07 -11.99
C VAL A 23 -27.44 -22.35 -10.65
N VAL A 24 -26.20 -22.85 -10.65
CA VAL A 24 -25.39 -22.93 -9.42
C VAL A 24 -24.68 -21.59 -9.18
N ASN A 25 -25.45 -20.59 -8.72
CA ASN A 25 -24.98 -19.38 -8.03
C ASN A 25 -26.17 -18.54 -7.53
N SER A 26 -27.00 -19.11 -6.65
CA SER A 26 -27.91 -18.37 -5.75
C SER A 26 -28.53 -19.28 -4.70
N ALA A 27 -28.76 -18.71 -3.51
CA ALA A 27 -29.33 -19.30 -2.29
C ALA A 27 -28.47 -20.38 -1.60
N GLU A 28 -28.22 -20.33 -0.28
CA GLU A 28 -28.54 -19.28 0.71
C GLU A 28 -27.56 -19.44 1.89
N GLY A 29 -26.96 -18.34 2.36
CA GLY A 29 -25.84 -18.43 3.30
C GLY A 29 -25.38 -17.12 3.94
N SER A 30 -26.31 -16.24 4.31
CA SER A 30 -26.05 -15.07 5.17
C SER A 30 -24.83 -14.21 4.78
N GLY A 31 -24.66 -13.89 3.49
CA GLY A 31 -23.64 -12.95 3.03
C GLY A 31 -23.84 -11.60 3.71
N ASN A 32 -22.89 -11.19 4.54
CA ASN A 32 -22.96 -9.91 5.23
C ASN A 32 -22.78 -8.80 4.19
N SER A 33 -23.53 -7.69 4.30
CA SER A 33 -23.31 -6.52 3.43
C SER A 33 -21.88 -5.98 3.53
N ASP A 34 -21.15 -6.37 4.58
CA ASP A 34 -19.76 -6.01 4.73
C ASP A 34 -18.80 -6.70 3.75
N GLU A 35 -19.03 -7.98 3.45
CA GLU A 35 -18.14 -8.81 2.61
C GLU A 35 -18.08 -8.29 1.17
N LEU A 36 -19.25 -7.90 0.63
CA LEU A 36 -19.39 -7.29 -0.70
C LEU A 36 -18.67 -5.93 -0.84
N ILE A 37 -18.48 -5.20 0.25
CA ILE A 37 -17.73 -3.93 0.24
C ILE A 37 -16.23 -4.19 0.29
N GLU A 38 -15.78 -5.19 1.05
CA GLU A 38 -14.37 -5.56 1.09
C GLU A 38 -13.88 -6.00 -0.30
N ASP A 39 -14.62 -6.90 -0.95
CA ASP A 39 -14.35 -7.30 -2.33
C ASP A 39 -14.35 -6.08 -3.27
N SER A 40 -15.28 -5.12 -3.10
CA SER A 40 -15.30 -3.91 -3.96
C SER A 40 -14.07 -3.02 -3.83
N ILE A 41 -13.45 -2.92 -2.65
CA ILE A 41 -12.24 -2.10 -2.43
C ILE A 41 -11.01 -2.80 -2.99
N TRP A 42 -10.87 -4.12 -2.78
CA TRP A 42 -9.76 -4.87 -3.36
C TRP A 42 -9.90 -5.03 -4.88
N ASN A 43 -11.12 -5.06 -5.41
CA ASN A 43 -11.38 -5.00 -6.85
C ASN A 43 -11.10 -3.61 -7.46
N ASP A 44 -11.48 -2.49 -6.82
CA ASP A 44 -11.10 -1.13 -7.28
C ASP A 44 -9.58 -0.92 -7.23
N LEU A 45 -8.90 -1.48 -6.22
CA LEU A 45 -7.44 -1.48 -6.15
C LEU A 45 -6.83 -2.36 -7.25
N ASP A 46 -7.35 -3.57 -7.47
CA ASP A 46 -6.89 -4.45 -8.53
C ASP A 46 -7.14 -3.84 -9.91
N ASP A 47 -8.27 -3.17 -10.13
CA ASP A 47 -8.59 -2.42 -11.35
C ASP A 47 -7.66 -1.22 -11.54
N LYS A 48 -7.29 -0.48 -10.49
CA LYS A 48 -6.27 0.59 -10.56
C LYS A 48 -4.86 0.08 -10.79
N VAL A 49 -4.52 -1.06 -10.18
CA VAL A 49 -3.27 -1.76 -10.46
C VAL A 49 -3.27 -2.26 -11.91
N VAL A 50 -4.40 -2.72 -12.43
CA VAL A 50 -4.61 -3.11 -13.83
C VAL A 50 -4.62 -1.90 -14.78
N ASP A 51 -5.07 -0.72 -14.35
CA ASP A 51 -5.01 0.53 -15.12
C ASP A 51 -3.59 1.08 -15.18
N ALA A 52 -2.85 1.06 -14.05
CA ALA A 52 -1.41 1.32 -14.02
C ALA A 52 -0.59 0.30 -14.83
N LEU A 53 -1.09 -0.92 -14.99
CA LEU A 53 -0.55 -1.99 -15.85
C LEU A 53 -0.99 -1.90 -17.33
N GLY A 54 -2.13 -1.27 -17.60
CA GLY A 54 -2.78 -1.20 -18.91
C GLY A 54 -2.47 0.10 -19.64
N GLY A 55 -2.22 1.17 -18.88
CA GLY A 55 -1.62 2.43 -19.29
C GLY A 55 -0.09 2.40 -19.31
N LEU A 56 0.52 1.25 -19.58
CA LEU A 56 1.95 1.13 -19.89
C LEU A 56 2.25 1.74 -21.27
N ASP A 57 2.20 3.07 -21.35
CA ASP A 57 3.10 3.79 -22.23
C ASP A 57 4.52 3.79 -21.64
N ASP A 58 5.54 3.88 -22.50
CA ASP A 58 6.96 3.91 -22.10
C ASP A 58 7.32 5.17 -21.28
N GLU A 59 6.38 6.10 -21.07
CA GLU A 59 6.63 7.42 -20.49
C GLU A 59 6.47 7.42 -18.96
N LEU A 60 5.51 6.65 -18.40
CA LEU A 60 5.31 6.53 -16.95
C LEU A 60 6.38 5.68 -16.23
N LEU A 61 7.10 4.82 -16.95
CA LEU A 61 8.16 3.93 -16.39
C LEU A 61 9.45 4.67 -15.96
N THR A 62 9.46 5.99 -15.87
CA THR A 62 10.71 6.78 -15.80
C THR A 62 11.01 7.43 -14.45
N GLU A 63 10.06 7.56 -13.51
CA GLU A 63 10.30 8.40 -12.31
C GLU A 63 11.15 7.73 -11.21
N HIS A 64 11.13 6.40 -11.08
CA HIS A 64 11.83 5.66 -10.00
C HIS A 64 12.53 4.39 -10.50
N ILE A 65 13.70 4.53 -11.15
CA ILE A 65 14.54 3.40 -11.58
C ILE A 65 15.58 3.07 -10.50
N CYS A 66 15.40 1.93 -9.81
CA CYS A 66 16.41 1.37 -8.92
C CYS A 66 17.30 0.37 -9.68
N ASN A 67 18.57 0.73 -9.91
CA ASN A 67 19.51 -0.04 -10.75
C ASN A 67 19.80 -1.48 -10.26
N GLU A 68 19.63 -1.75 -8.95
CA GLU A 68 19.97 -3.05 -8.32
C GLU A 68 18.78 -3.63 -7.53
N SER A 69 17.56 -3.50 -8.06
CA SER A 69 16.37 -4.07 -7.42
C SER A 69 16.25 -5.59 -7.61
N THR A 70 15.90 -6.32 -6.54
CA THR A 70 15.54 -7.74 -6.59
C THR A 70 14.08 -7.99 -7.00
N ILE A 71 13.25 -6.94 -7.04
CA ILE A 71 11.84 -7.00 -7.46
C ILE A 71 11.62 -6.16 -8.72
N THR A 72 10.64 -6.54 -9.55
CA THR A 72 10.37 -5.84 -10.81
C THR A 72 9.83 -4.43 -10.57
N GLN A 73 9.96 -3.53 -11.54
CA GLN A 73 9.39 -2.18 -11.45
C GLN A 73 7.87 -2.22 -11.23
N LEU A 74 7.17 -3.16 -11.87
CA LEU A 74 5.77 -3.44 -11.61
C LEU A 74 5.50 -3.78 -10.12
N GLN A 75 6.33 -4.61 -9.50
CA GLN A 75 6.16 -4.96 -8.08
C GLN A 75 6.38 -3.75 -7.17
N GLN A 76 7.31 -2.85 -7.52
CA GLN A 76 7.52 -1.59 -6.81
C GLN A 76 6.27 -0.70 -6.92
N GLU A 77 5.71 -0.56 -8.13
CA GLU A 77 4.50 0.23 -8.38
C GLU A 77 3.27 -0.35 -7.65
N ILE A 78 3.07 -1.67 -7.71
CA ILE A 78 2.01 -2.36 -6.94
C ILE A 78 2.12 -2.04 -5.45
N ILE A 79 3.32 -2.08 -4.87
CA ILE A 79 3.53 -1.75 -3.46
C ILE A 79 3.21 -0.27 -3.20
N LEU A 80 3.77 0.65 -3.99
CA LEU A 80 3.62 2.09 -3.79
C LEU A 80 2.16 2.55 -3.94
N THR A 81 1.52 2.18 -5.05
CA THR A 81 0.13 2.54 -5.34
C THR A 81 -0.84 1.89 -4.34
N THR A 82 -0.61 0.64 -3.91
CA THR A 82 -1.41 0.03 -2.82
C THR A 82 -1.33 0.86 -1.54
N HIS A 83 -0.14 1.22 -1.06
CA HIS A 83 -0.02 2.03 0.16
C HIS A 83 -0.69 3.40 -0.01
N ASN A 84 -0.54 4.05 -1.16
CA ASN A 84 -1.10 5.38 -1.40
C ASN A 84 -2.63 5.38 -1.51
N GLU A 85 -3.25 4.40 -2.19
CA GLU A 85 -4.72 4.28 -2.24
C GLU A 85 -5.33 3.91 -0.87
N LEU A 86 -4.67 3.06 -0.09
CA LEU A 86 -5.11 2.76 1.28
C LEU A 86 -5.03 4.00 2.18
N ARG A 87 -3.94 4.79 2.09
CA ARG A 87 -3.79 6.07 2.79
C ARG A 87 -4.81 7.11 2.34
N ARG A 88 -5.15 7.16 1.05
CA ARG A 88 -6.22 7.98 0.49
C ARG A 88 -7.60 7.59 1.01
N SER A 89 -7.91 6.29 1.02
CA SER A 89 -9.17 5.75 1.58
C SER A 89 -9.34 6.16 3.05
N LEU A 90 -8.26 6.06 3.83
CA LEU A 90 -8.21 6.53 5.21
C LEU A 90 -8.36 8.06 5.34
N ALA A 91 -7.69 8.84 4.48
CA ALA A 91 -7.82 10.30 4.46
C ALA A 91 -9.27 10.77 4.24
N PHE A 92 -10.02 10.08 3.38
CA PHE A 92 -11.46 10.33 3.18
C PHE A 92 -12.38 9.69 4.24
N GLY A 93 -11.86 8.99 5.25
CA GLY A 93 -12.67 8.31 6.26
C GLY A 93 -13.50 7.15 5.71
N LYS A 94 -13.07 6.55 4.59
CA LYS A 94 -13.72 5.39 3.96
C LYS A 94 -13.17 4.06 4.47
N GLN A 95 -12.03 4.09 5.15
CA GLN A 95 -11.40 2.90 5.68
C GLN A 95 -12.23 2.29 6.82
N ARG A 96 -12.35 0.97 6.84
CA ARG A 96 -13.03 0.23 7.89
C ARG A 96 -12.29 0.22 9.22
N ASN A 97 -13.07 0.13 10.27
CA ASN A 97 -12.67 -0.06 11.65
C ASN A 97 -13.42 -1.27 12.19
N LYS A 98 -12.98 -1.84 13.32
CA LYS A 98 -13.68 -2.94 14.02
C LYS A 98 -15.14 -2.64 14.31
N ARG A 99 -15.47 -1.36 14.46
CA ARG A 99 -16.83 -0.85 14.58
C ARG A 99 -16.97 0.37 13.67
N GLY A 100 -17.68 0.19 12.55
CA GLY A 100 -17.93 1.26 11.58
C GLY A 100 -16.70 1.63 10.74
N LEU A 101 -16.52 2.93 10.50
CA LEU A 101 -15.41 3.46 9.72
C LEU A 101 -14.38 4.14 10.64
N MET A 102 -13.13 4.21 10.18
CA MET A 102 -12.09 5.02 10.80
C MET A 102 -12.38 6.50 10.58
N ASN A 103 -11.97 7.34 11.53
CA ASN A 103 -12.03 8.79 11.36
C ASN A 103 -11.19 9.21 10.15
N SER A 104 -11.67 10.19 9.39
CA SER A 104 -10.91 10.77 8.28
C SER A 104 -9.60 11.41 8.78
N ALA A 105 -8.55 11.33 7.96
CA ALA A 105 -7.24 11.89 8.29
C ALA A 105 -7.01 13.25 7.62
N ARG A 106 -6.52 14.23 8.38
CA ARG A 106 -5.87 15.43 7.83
C ARG A 106 -4.37 15.22 7.71
N ASN A 107 -3.71 16.05 6.89
CA ASN A 107 -2.24 16.08 6.83
C ASN A 107 -1.60 14.71 6.49
N MET A 108 -2.34 13.87 5.73
CA MET A 108 -1.93 12.52 5.36
C MET A 108 -1.06 12.58 4.10
N TYR A 109 0.22 12.24 4.22
CA TYR A 109 1.15 12.35 3.10
C TYR A 109 1.08 11.17 2.12
N LYS A 110 1.24 11.44 0.82
CA LYS A 110 1.60 10.43 -0.18
C LYS A 110 3.01 9.92 0.10
N LEU A 111 3.23 8.63 -0.09
CA LEU A 111 4.55 8.00 -0.03
C LEU A 111 5.17 8.04 -1.43
N ASP A 112 6.48 8.27 -1.49
CA ASP A 112 7.32 8.11 -2.67
C ASP A 112 8.22 6.88 -2.50
N TRP A 113 8.77 6.34 -3.58
CA TRP A 113 9.65 5.16 -3.53
C TRP A 113 11.10 5.53 -3.21
N ASP A 114 11.72 4.79 -2.28
CA ASP A 114 13.12 4.94 -1.91
C ASP A 114 13.91 3.66 -2.22
N CYS A 115 14.91 3.78 -3.09
CA CYS A 115 15.73 2.64 -3.52
C CYS A 115 16.67 2.11 -2.43
N GLU A 116 17.09 2.93 -1.45
CA GLU A 116 17.97 2.50 -0.36
C GLU A 116 17.18 1.69 0.67
N LEU A 117 15.98 2.15 1.04
CA LEU A 117 15.05 1.38 1.87
C LEU A 117 14.63 0.07 1.19
N ALA A 118 14.38 0.10 -0.12
CA ALA A 118 14.09 -1.10 -0.90
C ALA A 118 15.27 -2.09 -0.90
N ALA A 119 16.51 -1.61 -1.07
CA ALA A 119 17.72 -2.43 -1.02
C ALA A 119 17.96 -3.04 0.37
N LEU A 120 17.71 -2.30 1.45
CA LEU A 120 17.77 -2.81 2.82
C LEU A 120 16.74 -3.94 3.04
N ALA A 121 15.50 -3.75 2.60
CA ALA A 121 14.45 -4.77 2.69
C ALA A 121 14.77 -6.02 1.84
N ALA A 122 15.31 -5.84 0.63
CA ALA A 122 15.77 -6.92 -0.25
C ALA A 122 16.91 -7.73 0.40
N ASN A 123 17.94 -7.05 0.91
CA ASN A 123 19.08 -7.68 1.56
C ASN A 123 18.64 -8.48 2.80
N TRP A 124 17.79 -7.92 3.65
CA TRP A 124 17.26 -8.63 4.82
C TRP A 124 16.44 -9.86 4.43
N SER A 125 15.50 -9.71 3.48
CA SER A 125 14.62 -10.80 3.05
C SER A 125 15.34 -11.92 2.28
N SER A 126 16.51 -11.66 1.69
CA SER A 126 17.32 -12.66 0.97
C SER A 126 17.63 -13.93 1.77
N SER A 127 17.69 -13.81 3.10
CA SER A 127 17.99 -14.90 4.03
C SER A 127 16.75 -15.68 4.51
N CYS A 128 15.55 -15.31 4.06
CA CYS A 128 14.26 -15.78 4.57
C CYS A 128 14.18 -15.74 6.13
N PRO A 129 14.42 -14.58 6.75
CA PRO A 129 14.62 -14.46 8.18
C PRO A 129 13.37 -14.88 8.98
N GLN A 130 13.60 -15.30 10.23
CA GLN A 130 12.51 -15.70 11.12
C GLN A 130 11.92 -14.53 11.93
N ASN A 131 12.69 -13.45 12.07
CA ASN A 131 12.40 -12.28 12.90
C ASN A 131 12.41 -10.99 12.07
N PHE A 132 11.93 -9.91 12.69
CA PHE A 132 12.09 -8.53 12.20
C PHE A 132 13.57 -8.13 12.02
N MET A 133 13.80 -7.17 11.13
CA MET A 133 15.12 -6.54 10.93
C MET A 133 15.56 -5.84 12.23
N PRO A 134 16.83 -5.99 12.66
CA PRO A 134 17.34 -5.29 13.83
C PRO A 134 17.23 -3.76 13.70
N GLN A 135 16.86 -3.08 14.79
CA GLN A 135 16.61 -1.63 14.80
C GLN A 135 17.89 -0.82 14.48
N ASP A 136 19.05 -1.33 14.85
CA ASP A 136 20.37 -0.77 14.54
C ASP A 136 20.72 -0.85 13.05
N VAL A 137 20.11 -1.77 12.30
CA VAL A 137 20.25 -1.87 10.83
C VAL A 137 19.26 -0.96 10.10
N LEU A 138 18.02 -0.89 10.56
CA LEU A 138 16.97 -0.07 9.93
C LEU A 138 17.02 1.42 10.33
N GLY A 139 17.66 1.75 11.47
CA GLY A 139 17.57 3.08 12.09
C GLY A 139 16.22 3.39 12.73
N SER A 140 15.25 2.46 12.65
CA SER A 140 13.87 2.61 13.12
C SER A 140 13.28 1.24 13.47
N ASN A 141 12.17 1.25 14.22
CA ASN A 141 11.33 0.07 14.45
C ASN A 141 10.10 0.00 13.52
N ALA A 142 9.89 1.02 12.68
CA ALA A 142 8.78 1.10 11.73
C ALA A 142 8.98 0.14 10.53
N GLN A 143 8.61 -1.12 10.71
CA GLN A 143 8.70 -2.16 9.68
C GLN A 143 7.50 -3.10 9.68
N LEU A 144 7.20 -3.65 8.51
CA LEU A 144 6.21 -4.70 8.31
C LEU A 144 6.90 -5.93 7.72
N PHE A 145 6.60 -7.11 8.27
CA PHE A 145 7.19 -8.36 7.85
C PHE A 145 6.13 -9.45 7.76
N LYS A 146 6.21 -10.28 6.72
CA LYS A 146 5.34 -11.44 6.49
C LYS A 146 6.18 -12.50 5.77
N ARG A 147 6.04 -13.75 6.21
CA ARG A 147 6.65 -14.91 5.56
C ARG A 147 5.55 -15.78 4.94
N PHE A 148 5.82 -16.28 3.75
CA PHE A 148 5.01 -17.25 3.03
C PHE A 148 5.80 -18.55 2.85
N TYR A 149 5.09 -19.66 2.77
CA TYR A 149 5.62 -21.00 2.58
C TYR A 149 5.08 -21.57 1.28
N PHE A 150 5.96 -21.79 0.29
CA PHE A 150 5.56 -22.19 -1.06
C PHE A 150 4.63 -23.42 -1.14
N TYR A 151 4.76 -24.37 -0.21
CA TYR A 151 3.92 -25.57 -0.16
C TYR A 151 2.43 -25.27 0.12
N PHE A 152 2.13 -24.19 0.85
CA PHE A 152 0.77 -23.82 1.24
C PHE A 152 0.25 -22.59 0.48
N ASP A 153 1.10 -21.57 0.36
CA ASP A 153 0.70 -20.27 -0.20
C ASP A 153 0.93 -20.19 -1.72
N GLY A 154 1.72 -21.10 -2.30
CA GLY A 154 2.11 -21.08 -3.71
C GLY A 154 3.37 -20.26 -4.00
N HIS A 155 3.66 -20.04 -5.29
CA HIS A 155 4.94 -19.52 -5.77
C HIS A 155 4.89 -18.09 -6.36
N ASP A 156 3.71 -17.48 -6.50
CA ASP A 156 3.58 -16.15 -7.08
C ASP A 156 3.94 -15.05 -6.07
N SER A 157 5.11 -14.44 -6.25
CA SER A 157 5.60 -13.36 -5.38
C SER A 157 4.74 -12.10 -5.39
N THR A 158 4.05 -11.80 -6.50
CA THR A 158 3.20 -10.62 -6.63
C THR A 158 1.90 -10.81 -5.84
N VAL A 159 1.33 -12.01 -5.89
CA VAL A 159 0.21 -12.41 -5.02
C VAL A 159 0.62 -12.35 -3.54
N HIS A 160 1.83 -12.82 -3.20
CA HIS A 160 2.37 -12.73 -1.83
C HIS A 160 2.51 -11.28 -1.34
N MET A 161 2.99 -10.37 -2.19
CA MET A 161 3.07 -8.93 -1.87
C MET A 161 1.69 -8.34 -1.60
N ARG A 162 0.70 -8.58 -2.47
CA ARG A 162 -0.68 -8.12 -2.28
C ARG A 162 -1.28 -8.68 -0.99
N ASN A 163 -1.14 -9.98 -0.76
CA ASN A 163 -1.65 -10.66 0.44
C ASN A 163 -0.98 -10.17 1.73
N ALA A 164 0.31 -9.81 1.69
CA ALA A 164 1.00 -9.22 2.82
C ALA A 164 0.43 -7.85 3.16
N MET A 165 0.28 -6.95 2.17
CA MET A 165 -0.30 -5.63 2.35
C MET A 165 -1.74 -5.71 2.85
N LYS A 166 -2.57 -6.59 2.28
CA LYS A 166 -3.94 -6.88 2.75
C LYS A 166 -3.94 -7.34 4.21
N THR A 167 -3.11 -8.34 4.57
CA THR A 167 -2.98 -8.83 5.96
C THR A 167 -2.54 -7.73 6.93
N TRP A 168 -1.61 -6.86 6.53
CA TRP A 168 -1.13 -5.78 7.39
C TRP A 168 -2.22 -4.72 7.62
N TRP A 169 -2.95 -4.36 6.57
CA TRP A 169 -4.00 -3.35 6.63
C TRP A 169 -5.25 -3.81 7.38
N GLN A 170 -5.71 -5.05 7.12
CA GLN A 170 -6.85 -5.67 7.79
C GLN A 170 -6.70 -5.72 9.33
N GLN A 171 -5.49 -5.68 9.88
CA GLN A 171 -5.31 -5.60 11.35
C GLN A 171 -5.96 -4.35 11.97
N GLY A 172 -6.06 -3.24 11.23
CA GLY A 172 -6.80 -2.04 11.65
C GLY A 172 -8.31 -2.28 11.71
N GLU A 173 -8.83 -3.12 10.80
CA GLU A 173 -10.23 -3.55 10.76
C GLU A 173 -10.52 -4.55 11.89
N ASP A 174 -9.72 -5.62 12.02
CA ASP A 174 -9.93 -6.69 13.01
C ASP A 174 -9.81 -6.23 14.46
N ARG A 175 -8.75 -5.45 14.75
CA ARG A 175 -8.43 -5.05 16.14
C ARG A 175 -9.12 -3.76 16.54
N GLY A 176 -9.33 -2.88 15.56
CA GLY A 176 -9.96 -1.59 15.71
C GLY A 176 -9.01 -0.52 16.21
N ASN A 177 -9.17 0.67 15.65
CA ASN A 177 -8.61 1.91 16.15
C ASN A 177 -9.77 2.72 16.78
N GLU A 178 -10.17 2.31 17.99
CA GLU A 178 -11.35 2.82 18.70
C GLU A 178 -10.98 4.05 19.56
N ASP A 179 -10.43 5.04 18.86
CA ASP A 179 -9.52 6.11 19.29
C ASP A 179 -9.67 6.77 20.69
N GLU A 180 -8.64 6.56 21.54
CA GLU A 180 -7.85 7.61 22.24
C GLU A 180 -6.36 7.20 22.45
N LYS A 181 -5.32 7.92 21.97
CA LYS A 181 -5.28 8.88 20.86
C LYS A 181 -4.53 8.30 19.67
N ASN A 182 -5.31 7.97 18.64
CA ASN A 182 -5.07 7.23 17.40
C ASN A 182 -3.97 6.19 17.52
N ARG A 183 -4.09 5.27 18.49
CA ARG A 183 -2.94 4.52 19.03
C ARG A 183 -2.40 3.43 18.13
N ALA A 184 -1.11 3.50 17.84
CA ALA A 184 -0.30 2.32 17.57
C ALA A 184 -0.28 1.39 18.80
N GLN A 185 -0.52 0.09 18.59
CA GLN A 185 -0.93 -0.86 19.65
C GLN A 185 0.11 -1.04 20.78
N CYS A 186 1.40 -0.77 20.51
CA CYS A 186 2.49 -0.91 21.48
C CYS A 186 3.00 0.44 22.03
N GLU A 187 3.09 1.47 21.19
CA GLU A 187 3.79 2.74 21.52
C GLU A 187 2.86 3.81 22.12
N LYS A 188 1.54 3.68 21.93
CA LYS A 188 0.53 4.69 22.31
C LYS A 188 0.66 6.03 21.56
N GLU A 189 1.47 6.07 20.50
CA GLU A 189 1.62 7.20 19.61
C GLU A 189 0.46 7.32 18.62
N MET A 190 0.24 8.54 18.13
CA MET A 190 -0.81 8.87 17.16
C MET A 190 -0.38 8.44 15.75
N ILE A 191 -1.09 7.50 15.15
CA ILE A 191 -0.84 7.01 13.77
C ILE A 191 -1.11 8.12 12.74
N TYR A 192 -2.17 8.90 12.93
CA TYR A 192 -2.53 10.03 12.07
C TYR A 192 -3.42 11.04 12.82
N GLU A 193 -3.49 12.28 12.31
CA GLU A 193 -4.36 13.31 12.86
C GLU A 193 -5.78 13.21 12.30
N ASN A 194 -6.78 13.11 13.19
CA ASN A 194 -8.18 13.16 12.77
C ASN A 194 -8.53 14.56 12.21
N GLY A 195 -9.15 14.58 11.03
CA GLY A 195 -9.57 15.82 10.38
C GLY A 195 -10.04 15.59 8.95
N LYS A 196 -10.31 16.66 8.21
CA LYS A 196 -10.64 16.56 6.78
C LYS A 196 -9.38 16.30 5.95
N PRO A 197 -9.46 15.56 4.84
CA PRO A 197 -8.38 15.49 3.86
C PRO A 197 -8.04 16.91 3.35
N CYS A 198 -6.83 17.09 2.84
CA CYS A 198 -6.38 18.40 2.39
C CYS A 198 -7.26 18.92 1.24
N CYS A 199 -7.47 20.24 1.20
CA CYS A 199 -8.17 20.95 0.12
C CYS A 199 -7.34 22.09 -0.48
N ASP A 200 -6.27 22.50 0.21
CA ASP A 200 -5.33 23.56 -0.16
C ASP A 200 -3.94 23.25 0.42
N ASP A 201 -2.87 23.82 -0.12
CA ASP A 201 -1.48 23.50 0.25
C ASP A 201 -1.22 23.75 1.76
N LYS A 202 -1.90 24.75 2.34
CA LYS A 202 -1.84 25.09 3.78
C LYS A 202 -2.37 23.99 4.72
N ASP A 203 -3.15 23.03 4.22
CA ASP A 203 -3.66 21.92 5.02
C ASP A 203 -2.59 20.82 5.21
N CYS A 204 -1.45 20.96 4.56
CA CYS A 204 -0.29 20.08 4.58
C CYS A 204 0.88 20.76 5.31
N PHE A 205 1.06 20.44 6.59
CA PHE A 205 1.87 21.24 7.52
C PHE A 205 2.96 20.43 8.27
N THR A 206 3.27 19.19 7.88
CA THR A 206 4.43 18.46 8.43
C THR A 206 5.75 18.88 7.77
N TYR A 207 5.72 19.26 6.50
CA TYR A 207 6.94 19.64 5.77
C TYR A 207 6.80 21.02 5.10
N PRO A 208 7.79 21.92 5.22
CA PRO A 208 7.79 23.23 4.55
C PRO A 208 7.67 23.06 3.03
N GLY A 209 6.79 23.83 2.39
CA GLY A 209 6.57 23.73 0.94
C GLY A 209 5.86 22.45 0.47
N SER A 210 5.16 21.75 1.37
CA SER A 210 4.22 20.70 1.00
C SER A 210 3.11 21.24 0.09
N LYS A 211 2.51 20.34 -0.70
CA LYS A 211 1.35 20.63 -1.56
C LYS A 211 0.19 19.69 -1.26
N CYS A 212 -1.03 20.12 -1.55
CA CYS A 212 -2.20 19.24 -1.53
C CYS A 212 -2.50 18.67 -2.92
N LEU A 213 -2.51 17.35 -3.04
CA LEU A 213 -3.01 16.64 -4.20
C LEU A 213 -4.54 16.54 -4.08
N ILE A 214 -5.25 17.61 -4.44
CA ILE A 214 -6.70 17.79 -4.19
C ILE A 214 -7.57 16.58 -4.60
N PRO A 215 -7.38 15.90 -5.76
CA PRO A 215 -8.17 14.69 -6.13
C PRO A 215 -7.88 13.47 -5.25
N GLU A 216 -6.69 13.43 -4.66
CA GLU A 216 -6.21 12.37 -3.78
C GLU A 216 -6.52 12.66 -2.30
N GLY A 217 -6.72 13.93 -1.92
CA GLY A 217 -6.84 14.35 -0.52
C GLY A 217 -5.56 14.17 0.30
N LEU A 218 -4.44 13.87 -0.39
CA LEU A 218 -3.13 13.56 0.17
C LEU A 218 -2.17 14.75 0.04
N CYS A 219 -1.29 14.88 1.02
CA CYS A 219 -0.21 15.85 1.00
C CYS A 219 1.02 15.30 0.26
N GLN A 220 1.63 16.09 -0.62
CA GLN A 220 2.92 15.77 -1.23
C GLN A 220 4.02 16.52 -0.48
N ALA A 221 5.04 15.80 -0.02
CA ALA A 221 6.24 16.40 0.56
C ALA A 221 7.10 17.07 -0.51
N PRO A 222 7.90 18.10 -0.18
CA PRO A 222 8.91 18.61 -1.12
C PRO A 222 9.93 17.52 -1.44
N LYS A 223 10.32 17.38 -2.71
CA LYS A 223 11.42 16.47 -3.10
C LYS A 223 12.71 16.91 -2.40
N VAL A 224 13.27 16.05 -1.56
CA VAL A 224 14.54 16.31 -0.88
C VAL A 224 15.67 16.31 -1.93
N PRO A 225 16.46 17.40 -2.07
CA PRO A 225 17.60 17.40 -2.97
C PRO A 225 18.62 16.35 -2.56
N LYS A 226 19.22 15.62 -3.51
CA LYS A 226 20.31 14.70 -3.21
C LYS A 226 21.48 15.46 -2.58
N ASP A 227 21.95 14.96 -1.45
CA ASP A 227 23.08 15.54 -0.73
C ASP A 227 24.40 14.98 -1.29
N PHE A 228 25.21 15.85 -1.89
CA PHE A 228 26.52 15.49 -2.42
C PHE A 228 27.66 15.64 -1.39
N GLY A 229 27.33 15.97 -0.13
CA GLY A 229 28.31 16.15 0.95
C GLY A 229 29.07 17.48 0.90
N GLU A 230 28.67 18.41 0.03
CA GLU A 230 29.28 19.75 -0.06
C GLU A 230 29.10 20.52 1.25
N SER A 231 30.18 21.09 1.80
CA SER A 231 30.16 21.88 3.03
C SER A 231 30.98 23.17 2.83
N ILE A 232 30.45 24.08 2.02
CA ILE A 232 31.06 25.35 1.64
C ILE A 232 30.67 26.46 2.64
N GLN A 233 29.49 26.40 3.26
CA GLN A 233 29.07 27.39 4.27
C GLN A 233 29.89 27.29 5.57
N CYS A 234 30.47 26.12 5.86
CA CYS A 234 31.35 25.92 7.01
C CYS A 234 32.47 24.91 6.68
N ASP A 235 33.73 25.35 6.72
CA ASP A 235 34.89 24.52 6.43
C ASP A 235 34.99 23.29 7.35
N ASN A 236 35.36 22.13 6.77
CA ASN A 236 35.69 20.88 7.46
C ASN A 236 34.63 20.31 8.44
N SER A 237 33.36 20.66 8.24
CA SER A 237 32.26 20.14 9.05
C SER A 237 31.76 18.77 8.56
N GLN A 238 31.31 17.91 9.48
CA GLN A 238 30.68 16.61 9.17
C GLN A 238 29.23 16.73 8.65
N VAL A 239 28.78 17.95 8.35
CA VAL A 239 27.40 18.28 7.95
C VAL A 239 27.49 19.03 6.64
N SER A 240 26.65 18.68 5.67
CA SER A 240 26.59 19.34 4.38
C SER A 240 25.77 20.65 4.43
N ASP A 241 25.94 21.48 3.40
CA ASP A 241 25.14 22.67 3.16
C ASP A 241 23.67 22.34 2.86
N ALA A 242 23.40 21.19 2.23
CA ALA A 242 22.05 20.68 2.00
C ALA A 242 21.36 20.35 3.33
N THR A 243 22.03 19.58 4.20
CA THR A 243 21.53 19.22 5.53
C THR A 243 21.36 20.47 6.42
N ARG A 244 22.30 21.42 6.39
CA ARG A 244 22.17 22.73 7.08
C ARG A 244 20.92 23.47 6.63
N LYS A 245 20.75 23.63 5.31
CA LYS A 245 19.63 24.38 4.74
C LYS A 245 18.30 23.71 5.08
N TRP A 246 18.18 22.39 4.88
CA TRP A 246 16.97 21.65 5.24
C TRP A 246 16.63 21.83 6.72
N THR A 247 17.61 21.66 7.62
CA THR A 247 17.41 21.84 9.07
C THR A 247 16.95 23.26 9.42
N LEU A 248 17.53 24.28 8.78
CA LEU A 248 17.14 25.68 8.96
C LEU A 248 15.73 25.96 8.43
N ASP A 249 15.37 25.41 7.27
CA ASP A 249 14.06 25.57 6.65
C ASP A 249 12.96 24.90 7.52
N GLN A 250 13.20 23.71 8.08
CA GLN A 250 12.31 23.11 9.10
C GLN A 250 12.18 24.02 10.32
N HIS A 251 13.31 24.45 10.90
CA HIS A 251 13.31 25.22 12.15
C HIS A 251 12.66 26.61 12.02
N ASN A 252 12.74 27.22 10.84
CA ASN A 252 12.07 28.48 10.53
C ASN A 252 10.57 28.31 10.25
N PHE A 253 10.15 27.17 9.69
CA PHE A 253 8.75 26.86 9.42
C PHE A 253 7.94 26.60 10.69
N TYR A 254 8.57 26.04 11.73
CA TYR A 254 7.96 25.75 13.03
C TYR A 254 8.09 26.88 14.08
N ARG A 255 8.50 28.08 13.67
CA ARG A 255 8.70 29.27 14.54
C ARG A 255 7.54 30.26 14.48
#